data_AF-A0A416DDI6-F1
#
_entry.id   AF-A0A416DDI6-F1
#
_cell.length_a   1.000
_cell.length_b   1.000
_cell.length_c   1.000
_cell.angle_alpha   90.00
_cell.angle_beta   90.00
_cell.angle_gamma   90.00
#
_symmetry.space_group_name_H-M   'P 1'
#
loop_
_entity.id
_entity.type
_entity.pdbx_description
1 polymer ?
#
loop_
_entity_poly.entity_id
_entity_poly.type
_entity_poly.pdbx_seq_one_letter_code
_entity_poly.pdbx_strand_id
1 'polypeptide(L)'
;MKGLGKRILVMAAVTAVCVWAAGKSSYAVKPYRLDEDTLAQQVQMLKENNLTMFSGVTIYDGIVIGDTAYYVMTQEGIEQERFLGEMTAKRSWLGTWKFYSMGSGNSGINYDIIGCGGHDFLLLSGKDPEQQVAKVTLNWYGQTYEMTNESAKPYFLLCTELTGYMPDELLPSEDMFRFYDKNGKEIPRWYDSYSGSMDGSSIAVAQGSIYKAE
;
A
#
# COMPACT_ATOMS: atom_id res chain seq x y z
N MET A 1 25.46 -49.32 17.28
CA MET A 1 25.52 -48.43 16.08
C MET A 1 24.16 -47.95 15.55
N LYS A 2 23.01 -48.59 15.85
CA LYS A 2 21.68 -48.23 15.29
C LYS A 2 21.08 -46.88 15.75
N GLY A 3 21.66 -46.20 16.75
CA GLY A 3 21.15 -44.92 17.29
C GLY A 3 21.89 -43.67 16.81
N LEU A 4 23.15 -43.81 16.35
CA LEU A 4 24.00 -42.67 15.99
C LEU A 4 23.55 -42.03 14.66
N GLY A 5 23.17 -42.86 13.68
CA GLY A 5 22.64 -42.39 12.39
C GLY A 5 21.33 -41.60 12.54
N LYS A 6 20.41 -42.04 13.41
CA LYS A 6 19.17 -41.29 13.69
C LYS A 6 19.44 -39.93 14.31
N ARG A 7 20.40 -39.83 15.23
CA ARG A 7 20.76 -38.56 15.89
C ARG A 7 21.42 -37.58 14.92
N ILE A 8 22.28 -38.07 14.02
CA ILE A 8 22.90 -37.25 12.96
C ILE A 8 21.83 -36.72 11.99
N LEU A 9 20.86 -37.56 11.62
CA LEU A 9 19.78 -37.18 10.71
C LEU A 9 18.85 -36.13 11.33
N VAL A 10 18.54 -36.26 12.63
CA VAL A 10 17.77 -35.25 13.38
C VAL A 10 18.55 -33.94 13.50
N MET A 11 19.84 -33.99 13.85
CA MET A 11 20.67 -32.78 13.93
C MET A 11 20.77 -32.07 12.57
N ALA A 12 20.97 -32.81 11.48
CA ALA A 12 21.01 -32.23 10.14
C ALA A 12 19.68 -31.59 9.74
N ALA A 13 18.54 -32.21 10.08
CA ALA A 13 17.22 -31.64 9.84
C ALA A 13 17.00 -30.36 10.68
N VAL A 14 17.39 -30.36 11.95
CA VAL A 14 17.31 -29.17 12.82
C VAL A 14 18.21 -28.06 12.30
N THR A 15 19.45 -28.36 11.90
CA THR A 15 20.36 -27.36 11.32
C THR A 15 19.82 -26.81 10.00
N ALA A 16 19.23 -27.64 9.14
CA ALA A 16 18.59 -27.17 7.91
C ALA A 16 17.39 -26.25 8.21
N VAL A 17 16.57 -26.57 9.21
CA VAL A 17 15.46 -25.72 9.66
C VAL A 17 15.97 -24.41 10.28
N CYS A 18 17.02 -24.45 11.10
CA CYS A 18 17.62 -23.26 11.70
C CYS A 18 18.30 -22.36 10.66
N VAL A 19 19.04 -22.92 9.71
CA VAL A 19 19.67 -22.17 8.60
C VAL A 19 18.59 -21.59 7.68
N TRP A 20 17.48 -22.31 7.45
CA TRP A 20 16.36 -21.79 6.66
C TRP A 20 15.57 -20.70 7.39
N ALA A 21 15.33 -20.86 8.70
CA ALA A 21 14.71 -19.84 9.54
C ALA A 21 15.57 -18.57 9.65
N ALA A 22 16.89 -18.74 9.83
CA ALA A 22 17.85 -17.64 9.81
C ALA A 22 17.98 -17.01 8.41
N GLY A 23 17.87 -17.81 7.35
CA GLY A 23 17.80 -17.33 5.98
C GLY A 23 16.58 -16.44 5.74
N LYS A 24 15.41 -16.79 6.29
CA LYS A 24 14.22 -15.94 6.23
C LYS A 24 14.36 -14.62 6.97
N SER A 25 15.13 -14.56 8.06
CA SER A 25 15.36 -13.32 8.81
C SER A 25 16.43 -12.41 8.19
N SER A 26 17.16 -12.85 7.16
CA SER A 26 18.32 -12.12 6.61
C SER A 26 18.20 -11.77 5.12
N TYR A 27 17.08 -12.05 4.45
CA TYR A 27 16.89 -11.49 3.11
C TYR A 27 16.75 -9.99 3.24
N ALA A 28 17.59 -9.23 2.54
CA ALA A 28 17.35 -7.82 2.30
C ALA A 28 15.94 -7.70 1.70
N VAL A 29 14.97 -7.30 2.52
CA VAL A 29 13.59 -7.16 2.09
C VAL A 29 13.56 -5.89 1.26
N LYS A 30 13.64 -6.05 -0.06
CA LYS A 30 13.41 -4.94 -0.97
C LYS A 30 11.95 -4.98 -1.40
N PRO A 31 11.15 -3.95 -1.06
CA PRO A 31 9.85 -3.79 -1.66
C PRO A 31 9.99 -3.80 -3.18
N TYR A 32 9.08 -4.48 -3.86
CA TYR A 32 9.00 -4.37 -5.31
C TYR A 32 7.56 -4.13 -5.72
N ARG A 33 7.41 -3.21 -6.67
CA ARG A 33 6.13 -2.91 -7.30
C ARG A 33 5.80 -4.01 -8.30
N LEU A 34 4.54 -4.41 -8.34
CA LEU A 34 4.04 -5.33 -9.35
C LEU A 34 3.88 -4.56 -10.67
N ASP A 35 4.53 -5.05 -11.73
CA ASP A 35 4.21 -4.63 -13.09
C ASP A 35 2.77 -5.08 -13.46
N GLU A 36 2.26 -4.56 -14.57
CA GLU A 36 0.87 -4.79 -14.98
C GLU A 36 0.55 -6.27 -15.20
N ASP A 37 1.47 -7.03 -15.81
CA ASP A 37 1.27 -8.45 -16.11
C ASP A 37 1.29 -9.29 -14.82
N THR A 38 2.28 -9.06 -13.95
CA THR A 38 2.38 -9.76 -12.67
C THR A 38 1.19 -9.42 -11.76
N LEU A 39 0.76 -8.16 -11.74
CA LEU A 39 -0.42 -7.71 -11.01
C LEU A 39 -1.67 -8.42 -11.52
N ALA A 40 -1.89 -8.42 -12.84
CA ALA A 40 -3.06 -9.06 -13.45
C ALA A 40 -3.12 -10.57 -13.15
N GLN A 41 -1.99 -11.28 -13.28
CA GLN A 41 -1.92 -12.71 -12.97
C GLN A 41 -2.22 -13.00 -11.50
N GLN A 42 -1.64 -12.22 -10.59
CA GLN A 42 -1.85 -12.42 -9.16
C GLN A 42 -3.29 -12.09 -8.75
N VAL A 43 -3.87 -11.00 -9.27
CA VAL A 43 -5.26 -10.62 -9.03
C VAL A 43 -6.22 -11.67 -9.58
N GLN A 44 -5.97 -12.20 -10.79
CA GLN A 44 -6.80 -13.26 -11.37
C GLN A 44 -6.82 -14.51 -10.48
N MET A 45 -5.65 -14.95 -10.01
CA MET A 45 -5.56 -16.07 -9.07
C MET A 45 -6.32 -15.82 -7.76
N LEU A 46 -6.25 -14.60 -7.21
CA LEU A 46 -6.96 -14.24 -5.99
C LEU A 46 -8.48 -14.24 -6.21
N LYS A 47 -8.95 -13.72 -7.35
CA LYS A 47 -10.35 -13.65 -7.76
C LYS A 47 -10.97 -15.04 -7.92
N GLU A 48 -10.28 -15.95 -8.63
CA GLU A 48 -10.76 -17.31 -8.87
C GLU A 48 -11.03 -18.09 -7.57
N ASN A 49 -10.24 -17.81 -6.54
CA ASN A 49 -10.39 -18.46 -5.23
C ASN A 49 -11.41 -17.78 -4.30
N ASN A 50 -11.91 -16.58 -4.63
CA ASN A 50 -12.73 -15.74 -3.74
C ASN A 50 -13.81 -14.94 -4.48
N LEU A 51 -14.49 -15.54 -5.45
CA LEU A 51 -15.37 -14.84 -6.41
C LEU A 51 -16.36 -13.84 -5.80
N THR A 52 -17.03 -14.19 -4.71
CA THR A 52 -18.02 -13.30 -4.06
C THR A 52 -17.37 -12.08 -3.42
N MET A 53 -16.16 -12.22 -2.88
CA MET A 53 -15.45 -11.15 -2.21
C MET A 53 -14.90 -10.10 -3.18
N PHE A 54 -14.58 -10.53 -4.40
CA PHE A 54 -14.05 -9.66 -5.46
C PHE A 54 -15.13 -9.12 -6.40
N SER A 55 -16.41 -9.42 -6.13
CA SER A 55 -17.51 -8.85 -6.90
C SER A 55 -17.50 -7.32 -6.76
N GLY A 56 -17.43 -6.62 -7.90
CA GLY A 56 -17.33 -5.17 -7.94
C GLY A 56 -15.98 -4.59 -7.50
N VAL A 57 -14.93 -5.41 -7.30
CA VAL A 57 -13.61 -4.94 -6.87
C VAL A 57 -12.67 -4.69 -8.06
N THR A 58 -12.18 -3.47 -8.18
CA THR A 58 -11.15 -3.08 -9.14
C THR A 58 -9.83 -2.81 -8.42
N ILE A 59 -8.77 -3.52 -8.80
CA ILE A 59 -7.42 -3.35 -8.24
C ILE A 59 -6.58 -2.57 -9.25
N TYR A 60 -5.91 -1.51 -8.80
CA TYR A 60 -5.15 -0.61 -9.67
C TYR A 60 -3.65 -0.83 -9.59
N ASP A 61 -3.16 -1.20 -8.41
CA ASP A 61 -1.73 -1.24 -8.13
C ASP A 61 -1.39 -2.19 -7.00
N GLY A 62 -0.13 -2.62 -6.94
CA GLY A 62 0.33 -3.49 -5.87
C GLY A 62 1.83 -3.45 -5.60
N ILE A 63 2.18 -3.64 -4.33
CA ILE A 63 3.56 -3.70 -3.84
C ILE A 63 3.72 -4.95 -2.98
N VAL A 64 4.82 -5.65 -3.15
CA VAL A 64 5.17 -6.80 -2.30
C VAL A 64 6.29 -6.41 -1.34
N ILE A 65 6.07 -6.68 -0.05
CA ILE A 65 7.05 -6.54 1.03
C ILE A 65 7.15 -7.91 1.71
N GLY A 66 8.30 -8.56 1.55
CA GLY A 66 8.54 -9.90 2.10
C GLY A 66 7.59 -10.95 1.50
N ASP A 67 6.70 -11.50 2.31
CA ASP A 67 5.68 -12.47 1.91
C ASP A 67 4.26 -11.88 1.85
N THR A 68 4.12 -10.56 1.95
CA THR A 68 2.84 -9.87 1.92
C THR A 68 2.77 -8.95 0.70
N ALA A 69 1.68 -9.05 -0.05
CA ALA A 69 1.33 -8.16 -1.15
C ALA A 69 0.24 -7.21 -0.66
N TYR A 70 0.42 -5.92 -0.94
CA TYR A 70 -0.49 -4.84 -0.62
C TYR A 70 -1.03 -4.28 -1.92
N TYR A 71 -2.32 -3.95 -1.94
CA TYR A 71 -3.00 -3.47 -3.13
C TYR A 71 -3.88 -2.28 -2.80
N VAL A 72 -3.96 -1.36 -3.77
CA VAL A 72 -4.96 -0.29 -3.77
C VAL A 72 -6.11 -0.68 -4.70
N MET A 73 -7.34 -0.48 -4.22
CA MET A 73 -8.54 -0.94 -4.90
C MET A 73 -9.74 0.00 -4.70
N THR A 74 -10.75 -0.16 -5.55
CA THR A 74 -12.08 0.45 -5.38
C THR A 74 -13.13 -0.66 -5.41
N GLN A 75 -14.32 -0.35 -4.88
CA GLN A 75 -15.46 -1.25 -4.85
C GLN A 75 -16.71 -0.57 -5.41
N GLU A 76 -17.38 -1.23 -6.37
CA GLU A 76 -18.65 -0.78 -6.96
C GLU A 76 -19.74 -0.63 -5.87
N GLY A 77 -20.55 0.42 -5.96
CA GLY A 77 -21.61 0.72 -4.98
C GLY A 77 -21.15 1.53 -3.77
N ILE A 78 -19.84 1.76 -3.61
CA ILE A 78 -19.26 2.77 -2.69
C ILE A 78 -18.98 4.06 -3.48
N GLU A 79 -19.86 4.42 -4.42
CA GLU A 79 -19.74 5.55 -5.37
C GLU A 79 -19.80 6.93 -4.71
N GLN A 80 -19.89 7.03 -3.40
CA GLN A 80 -19.42 8.26 -2.77
C GLN A 80 -17.92 8.32 -3.04
N GLU A 81 -17.52 9.25 -3.89
CA GLU A 81 -16.23 9.44 -4.58
C GLU A 81 -14.98 9.50 -3.68
N ARG A 82 -15.05 9.03 -2.44
CA ARG A 82 -14.13 9.26 -1.34
C ARG A 82 -13.38 8.06 -0.80
N PHE A 83 -13.82 6.84 -1.06
CA PHE A 83 -13.32 5.66 -0.36
C PHE A 83 -12.21 4.98 -1.13
N LEU A 84 -11.00 4.99 -0.54
CA LEU A 84 -9.86 4.24 -1.04
C LEU A 84 -9.82 2.88 -0.34
N GLY A 85 -9.93 1.83 -1.12
CA GLY A 85 -9.85 0.46 -0.64
C GLY A 85 -8.41 -0.02 -0.56
N GLU A 86 -8.14 -0.86 0.44
CA GLU A 86 -6.90 -1.60 0.55
C GLU A 86 -7.19 -3.09 0.64
N MET A 87 -6.30 -3.88 0.04
CA MET A 87 -6.35 -5.33 0.14
C MET A 87 -4.95 -5.86 0.41
N THR A 88 -4.87 -6.93 1.19
CA THR A 88 -3.61 -7.66 1.39
C THR A 88 -3.76 -9.13 1.02
N ALA A 89 -2.67 -9.69 0.49
CA ALA A 89 -2.53 -11.12 0.23
C ALA A 89 -1.22 -11.61 0.84
N LYS A 90 -1.21 -12.85 1.33
CA LYS A 90 -0.01 -13.49 1.87
C LYS A 90 0.46 -14.63 0.98
N ARG A 91 1.77 -14.72 0.78
CA ARG A 91 2.41 -15.78 0.02
C ARG A 91 2.60 -17.00 0.91
N SER A 92 1.96 -18.09 0.53
CA SER A 92 2.17 -19.38 1.18
C SER A 92 3.59 -19.89 0.97
N TRP A 93 3.98 -20.88 1.78
CA TRP A 93 5.24 -21.59 1.62
C TRP A 93 5.44 -22.25 0.25
N LEU A 94 4.35 -22.55 -0.47
CA LEU A 94 4.36 -23.08 -1.84
C LEU A 94 4.49 -21.99 -2.91
N GLY A 95 4.63 -20.72 -2.53
CA GLY A 95 4.69 -19.59 -3.45
C GLY A 95 3.34 -19.06 -3.91
N THR A 96 2.23 -19.75 -3.60
CA THR A 96 0.86 -19.32 -3.96
C THR A 96 0.40 -18.16 -3.09
N TRP A 97 -0.15 -17.12 -3.72
CA TRP A 97 -0.77 -15.99 -3.03
C TRP A 97 -2.19 -16.32 -2.58
N LYS A 98 -2.53 -15.90 -1.36
CA LYS A 98 -3.86 -16.08 -0.78
C LYS A 98 -4.37 -14.77 -0.23
N PHE A 99 -5.65 -14.52 -0.44
CA PHE A 99 -6.36 -13.42 0.19
C PHE A 99 -6.17 -13.44 1.71
N TYR A 100 -5.94 -12.26 2.31
CA TYR A 100 -5.77 -12.12 3.76
C TYR A 100 -6.76 -11.13 4.36
N SER A 101 -6.76 -9.89 3.90
CA SER A 101 -7.69 -8.85 4.38
C SER A 101 -8.09 -7.88 3.27
N MET A 102 -9.23 -7.23 3.47
CA MET A 102 -9.73 -6.15 2.64
C MET A 102 -10.40 -5.12 3.56
N GLY A 103 -10.18 -3.84 3.28
CA GLY A 103 -10.75 -2.73 4.04
C GLY A 103 -10.99 -1.53 3.14
N SER A 104 -11.75 -0.57 3.68
CA SER A 104 -11.94 0.74 3.07
C SER A 104 -11.51 1.82 4.06
N GLY A 105 -10.72 2.78 3.57
CA GLY A 105 -10.40 4.00 4.29
C GLY A 105 -11.44 5.09 4.03
N ASN A 106 -11.55 6.04 4.95
CA ASN A 106 -12.50 7.16 4.86
C ASN A 106 -11.88 8.43 4.25
N SER A 107 -10.61 8.35 3.84
CA SER A 107 -9.78 9.44 3.35
C SER A 107 -9.31 9.18 1.92
N GLY A 108 -8.81 10.24 1.30
CA GLY A 108 -8.23 10.17 -0.05
C GLY A 108 -6.92 9.46 -0.19
N ILE A 109 -6.29 9.21 0.94
CA ILE A 109 -5.05 8.49 1.07
C ILE A 109 -5.18 7.49 2.22
N ASN A 110 -4.54 6.34 2.11
CA ASN A 110 -4.31 5.44 3.23
C ASN A 110 -2.81 5.24 3.38
N TYR A 111 -2.32 5.18 4.60
CA TYR A 111 -0.91 4.97 4.87
C TYR A 111 -0.72 4.13 6.12
N ASP A 112 0.32 3.31 6.11
CA ASP A 112 0.69 2.42 7.21
C ASP A 112 2.20 2.21 7.22
N ILE A 113 2.74 1.81 8.37
CA ILE A 113 4.14 1.46 8.55
C ILE A 113 4.24 -0.06 8.71
N ILE A 114 4.90 -0.70 7.75
CA ILE A 114 5.06 -2.15 7.69
C ILE A 114 6.47 -2.53 8.11
N GLY A 115 6.58 -3.20 9.26
CA GLY A 115 7.82 -3.84 9.68
C GLY A 115 8.05 -5.16 8.94
N CYS A 116 9.19 -5.31 8.25
CA CYS A 116 9.59 -6.56 7.60
C CYS A 116 11.11 -6.73 7.58
N GLY A 117 11.60 -7.86 8.11
CA GLY A 117 13.03 -8.19 8.06
C GLY A 117 13.94 -7.22 8.84
N GLY A 118 13.42 -6.52 9.85
CA GLY A 118 14.16 -5.50 10.59
C GLY A 118 14.19 -4.12 9.94
N HIS A 119 13.40 -3.93 8.88
CA HIS A 119 13.19 -2.66 8.18
C HIS A 119 11.74 -2.21 8.35
N ASP A 120 11.52 -0.92 8.43
CA ASP A 120 10.18 -0.32 8.42
C ASP A 120 9.92 0.34 7.08
N PHE A 121 8.76 0.07 6.50
CA PHE A 121 8.35 0.60 5.21
C PHE A 121 7.10 1.44 5.35
N LEU A 122 7.15 2.68 4.89
CA LEU A 122 5.95 3.48 4.73
C LEU A 122 5.27 3.07 3.43
N LEU A 123 4.03 2.59 3.54
CA LEU A 123 3.11 2.45 2.43
C LEU A 123 2.22 3.68 2.37
N LEU A 124 2.04 4.22 1.17
CA LEU A 124 1.11 5.32 0.92
C LEU A 124 0.30 5.00 -0.34
N SER A 125 -0.99 4.85 -0.18
CA SER A 125 -1.93 4.79 -1.29
C SER A 125 -2.67 6.11 -1.43
N GLY A 126 -3.03 6.46 -2.66
CA GLY A 126 -3.75 7.70 -2.92
C GLY A 126 -4.56 7.66 -4.20
N LYS A 127 -5.61 8.48 -4.21
CA LYS A 127 -6.45 8.75 -5.39
C LYS A 127 -5.89 9.98 -6.13
N ASP A 128 -5.72 9.84 -7.44
CA ASP A 128 -5.19 10.88 -8.33
C ASP A 128 -5.85 10.78 -9.72
N PRO A 129 -7.13 11.15 -9.86
CA PRO A 129 -7.90 10.93 -11.08
C PRO A 129 -7.33 11.71 -12.27
N GLU A 130 -6.72 12.86 -12.01
CA GLU A 130 -6.06 13.70 -13.02
C GLU A 130 -4.62 13.24 -13.33
N GLN A 131 -4.13 12.20 -12.62
CA GLN A 131 -2.81 11.59 -12.83
C GLN A 131 -1.67 12.63 -12.76
N GLN A 132 -1.81 13.59 -11.86
CA GLN A 132 -0.87 14.71 -11.70
C GLN A 132 0.28 14.38 -10.77
N VAL A 133 0.07 13.50 -9.78
CA VAL A 133 1.05 13.19 -8.74
C VAL A 133 2.22 12.43 -9.36
N ALA A 134 3.38 13.08 -9.45
CA ALA A 134 4.62 12.46 -9.89
C ALA A 134 5.56 12.15 -8.71
N LYS A 135 5.46 12.90 -7.62
CA LYS A 135 6.26 12.70 -6.41
C LYS A 135 5.46 13.00 -5.16
N VAL A 136 5.67 12.22 -4.12
CA VAL A 136 5.22 12.52 -2.76
C VAL A 136 6.42 12.62 -1.84
N THR A 137 6.44 13.63 -0.98
CA THR A 137 7.45 13.75 0.07
C THR A 137 6.82 13.75 1.45
N LEU A 138 7.52 13.16 2.41
CA LEU A 138 7.20 13.19 3.82
C LEU A 138 8.40 13.73 4.59
N ASN A 139 8.22 14.84 5.30
CA ASN A 139 9.22 15.35 6.24
C ASN A 139 8.87 14.86 7.64
N TRP A 140 9.60 13.88 8.15
CA TRP A 140 9.28 13.24 9.42
C TRP A 140 10.55 13.03 10.25
N TYR A 141 10.53 13.47 11.51
CA TYR A 141 11.68 13.43 12.43
C TYR A 141 13.01 13.95 11.86
N GLY A 142 12.95 15.06 11.10
CA GLY A 142 14.13 15.69 10.52
C GLY A 142 14.71 14.96 9.30
N GLN A 143 14.03 13.93 8.80
CA GLN A 143 14.34 13.25 7.55
C GLN A 143 13.29 13.55 6.50
N THR A 144 13.72 13.62 5.24
CA THR A 144 12.84 13.75 4.08
C THR A 144 12.81 12.42 3.34
N TYR A 145 11.64 11.80 3.31
CA TYR A 145 11.38 10.60 2.53
C TYR A 145 10.71 11.00 1.22
N GLU A 146 11.24 10.51 0.10
CA GLU A 146 10.67 10.75 -1.22
C GLU A 146 10.13 9.44 -1.82
N MET A 147 8.99 9.54 -2.49
CA MET A 147 8.34 8.45 -3.21
C MET A 147 7.98 8.93 -4.62
N THR A 148 8.52 8.28 -5.64
CA THR A 148 8.21 8.59 -7.05
C THR A 148 7.01 7.78 -7.51
N ASN A 149 6.06 8.45 -8.14
CA ASN A 149 4.92 7.81 -8.78
C ASN A 149 5.17 7.68 -10.30
N GLU A 150 5.70 6.53 -10.72
CA GLU A 150 6.02 6.28 -12.12
C GLU A 150 4.81 5.81 -12.94
N SER A 151 3.72 5.39 -12.29
CA SER A 151 2.67 4.64 -12.96
C SER A 151 1.61 5.49 -13.65
N ALA A 152 1.56 6.81 -13.37
CA ALA A 152 0.50 7.71 -13.84
C ALA A 152 -0.91 7.07 -13.71
N LYS A 153 -1.17 6.37 -12.60
CA LYS A 153 -2.43 5.64 -12.39
C LYS A 153 -3.42 6.52 -11.65
N PRO A 154 -4.74 6.38 -11.91
CA PRO A 154 -5.78 7.12 -11.19
C PRO A 154 -5.84 6.79 -9.69
N TYR A 155 -5.26 5.65 -9.30
CA TYR A 155 -5.01 5.24 -7.93
C TYR A 155 -3.60 4.65 -7.87
N PHE A 156 -2.79 5.13 -6.94
CA PHE A 156 -1.41 4.70 -6.81
C PHE A 156 -1.16 4.04 -5.44
N LEU A 157 -0.16 3.17 -5.39
CA LEU A 157 0.46 2.69 -4.17
C LEU A 157 1.95 2.98 -4.24
N LEU A 158 2.47 3.68 -3.24
CA LEU A 158 3.87 4.08 -3.11
C LEU A 158 4.47 3.44 -1.87
N CYS A 159 5.79 3.23 -1.91
CA CYS A 159 6.54 2.66 -0.80
C CYS A 159 7.90 3.33 -0.69
N THR A 160 8.34 3.57 0.54
CA THR A 160 9.71 3.96 0.84
C THR A 160 10.17 3.34 2.14
N GLU A 161 11.46 3.05 2.25
CA GLU A 161 12.07 2.53 3.47
C GLU A 161 12.29 3.68 4.45
N LEU A 162 11.76 3.52 5.65
CA LEU A 162 11.98 4.44 6.76
C LEU A 162 13.30 4.08 7.42
N THR A 163 14.23 5.03 7.41
CA THR A 163 15.55 4.89 8.03
C THR A 163 15.69 5.91 9.16
N GLY A 164 16.27 5.50 10.28
CA GLY A 164 16.44 6.36 11.47
C GLY A 164 15.53 5.98 12.64
N TYR A 165 15.49 6.85 13.66
CA TYR A 165 14.65 6.64 14.84
C TYR A 165 13.17 6.81 14.47
N MET A 166 12.38 5.77 14.70
CA MET A 166 10.92 5.80 14.61
C MET A 166 10.34 5.83 16.02
N PRO A 167 9.32 6.67 16.31
CA PRO A 167 8.57 6.56 17.55
C PRO A 167 7.75 5.27 17.53
N ASP A 168 7.64 4.60 18.68
CA ASP A 168 7.02 3.27 18.76
C ASP A 168 5.51 3.27 18.44
N GLU A 169 4.80 4.41 18.47
CA GLU A 169 3.33 4.44 18.42
C GLU A 169 2.69 5.64 17.69
N LEU A 170 3.39 6.34 16.79
CA LEU A 170 2.78 7.44 16.04
C LEU A 170 2.95 7.27 14.54
N LEU A 171 1.83 7.20 13.81
CA LEU A 171 1.83 7.38 12.36
C LEU A 171 2.05 8.87 12.03
N PRO A 172 2.70 9.22 10.90
CA PRO A 172 2.80 10.61 10.47
C PRO A 172 1.41 11.20 10.28
N SER A 173 1.23 12.47 10.64
CA SER A 173 -0.06 13.14 10.38
C SER A 173 -0.28 13.31 8.88
N GLU A 174 -1.53 13.20 8.44
CA GLU A 174 -1.90 13.22 7.02
C GLU A 174 -1.46 14.52 6.31
N ASP A 175 -1.45 15.64 7.03
CA ASP A 175 -1.04 16.96 6.57
C ASP A 175 0.48 17.12 6.39
N MET A 176 1.28 16.11 6.77
CA MET A 176 2.73 16.10 6.58
C MET A 176 3.14 15.65 5.17
N PHE A 177 2.23 14.97 4.45
CA PHE A 177 2.44 14.56 3.08
C PHE A 177 2.31 15.75 2.12
N ARG A 178 3.27 15.89 1.21
CA ARG A 178 3.31 16.93 0.17
C ARG A 178 3.37 16.27 -1.20
N PHE A 179 2.48 16.69 -2.10
CA PHE A 179 2.29 16.07 -3.41
C PHE A 179 2.79 17.03 -4.48
N TYR A 180 3.54 16.52 -5.45
CA TYR A 180 4.15 17.32 -6.50
C TYR A 180 3.82 16.77 -7.87
N ASP A 181 3.59 17.68 -8.81
CA ASP A 181 3.45 17.35 -10.22
C ASP A 181 4.81 17.01 -10.86
N LYS A 182 4.77 16.58 -12.13
CA LYS A 182 5.97 16.27 -12.92
C LYS A 182 6.93 17.45 -13.11
N ASN A 183 6.48 18.68 -12.89
CA ASN A 183 7.29 19.89 -13.00
C ASN A 183 7.87 20.31 -11.63
N GLY A 184 7.59 19.55 -10.56
CA GLY A 184 7.99 19.88 -9.20
C GLY A 184 7.12 20.95 -8.53
N LYS A 185 5.96 21.30 -9.11
CA LYS A 185 4.99 22.20 -8.48
C LYS A 185 4.20 21.41 -7.44
N GLU A 186 4.12 21.95 -6.23
CA GLU A 186 3.26 21.38 -5.19
C GLU A 186 1.79 21.51 -5.60
N ILE A 187 1.04 20.42 -5.46
CA ILE A 187 -0.39 20.35 -5.74
C ILE A 187 -1.16 20.02 -4.45
N PRO A 188 -2.37 20.58 -4.27
CA PRO A 188 -3.20 20.23 -3.13
C PRO A 188 -3.61 18.75 -3.19
N ARG A 189 -3.92 18.13 -2.05
CA ARG A 189 -4.52 16.79 -2.07
C ARG A 189 -5.89 16.89 -2.74
N TRP A 190 -6.28 15.84 -3.46
CA TRP A 190 -7.60 15.76 -4.11
C TRP A 190 -8.79 15.96 -3.13
N TYR A 191 -8.56 15.75 -1.83
CA TYR A 191 -9.58 15.88 -0.78
C TYR A 191 -9.47 17.19 0.00
N ASP A 192 -8.37 17.93 -0.16
CA ASP A 192 -8.26 19.30 0.35
C ASP A 192 -9.13 20.25 -0.48
N SER A 193 -9.42 19.90 -1.75
CA SER A 193 -10.48 20.54 -2.54
C SER A 193 -11.85 20.08 -2.09
N TYR A 194 -12.26 20.53 -0.90
CA TYR A 194 -13.58 20.28 -0.34
C TYR A 194 -14.68 20.64 -1.35
N SER A 195 -15.65 19.73 -1.53
CA SER A 195 -16.98 20.10 -1.99
C SER A 195 -17.94 20.11 -0.80
N GLY A 196 -18.58 21.25 -0.60
CA GLY A 196 -19.47 21.48 0.53
C GLY A 196 -20.30 22.73 0.30
N SER A 197 -21.58 22.65 0.67
CA SER A 197 -22.42 23.81 0.89
C SER A 197 -22.53 24.00 2.41
N MET A 198 -22.45 25.24 2.89
CA MET A 198 -22.88 25.53 4.26
C MET A 198 -24.40 25.40 4.31
N ASP A 199 -24.96 24.73 5.33
CA ASP A 199 -26.42 24.65 5.50
C ASP A 199 -27.05 26.05 5.47
N GLY A 200 -27.95 26.28 4.51
CA GLY A 200 -28.59 27.58 4.26
C GLY A 200 -27.84 28.53 3.34
N SER A 201 -26.67 28.14 2.80
CA SER A 201 -25.91 28.92 1.83
C SER A 201 -26.31 28.55 0.40
N SER A 202 -26.42 29.56 -0.46
CA SER A 202 -26.54 29.39 -1.93
C SER A 202 -25.16 29.25 -2.60
N ILE A 203 -24.10 29.01 -1.82
CA ILE A 203 -22.72 28.89 -2.32
C ILE A 203 -22.25 27.47 -2.07
N ALA A 204 -21.86 26.79 -3.15
CA ALA A 204 -21.22 25.49 -3.12
C ALA A 204 -19.77 25.62 -3.58
N VAL A 205 -18.86 24.92 -2.91
CA VAL A 205 -17.51 24.68 -3.43
C VAL A 205 -17.52 23.33 -4.13
N ALA A 206 -16.89 23.22 -5.30
CA ALA A 206 -16.58 21.94 -5.93
C ALA A 206 -15.29 22.07 -6.73
N GLN A 207 -14.42 21.05 -6.70
CA GLN A 207 -13.22 21.00 -7.54
C GLN A 207 -12.34 22.27 -7.46
N GLY A 208 -12.23 22.88 -6.27
CA GLY A 208 -11.45 24.10 -6.07
C GLY A 208 -12.07 25.39 -6.63
N SER A 209 -13.31 25.33 -7.12
CA SER A 209 -14.07 26.47 -7.65
C SER A 209 -15.31 26.75 -6.80
N ILE A 210 -15.73 28.02 -6.77
CA ILE A 210 -16.90 28.49 -6.02
C ILE A 210 -18.05 28.73 -7.00
N TYR A 211 -19.19 28.08 -6.75
CA TYR A 211 -20.39 28.18 -7.57
C TYR A 211 -21.58 28.64 -6.74
N LYS A 212 -22.56 29.24 -7.40
CA LYS A 212 -23.88 29.48 -6.81
C LYS A 212 -24.72 28.21 -7.00
N ALA A 213 -25.16 27.59 -5.92
CA ALA A 213 -26.13 26.50 -5.95
C ALA A 213 -27.49 27.07 -6.39
N GLU A 214 -28.16 26.39 -7.34
CA GLU A 214 -29.54 26.70 -7.73
C GLU A 214 -30.55 26.28 -6.66
#